data_AF-A0A951IPJ3-F1
#
_entry.id   AF-A0A951IPJ3-F1
#
_cell.length_a   1.000
_cell.length_b   1.000
_cell.length_c   1.000
_cell.angle_alpha   90.00
_cell.angle_beta   90.00
_cell.angle_gamma   90.00
#
_symmetry.space_group_name_H-M   'P 1'
#
loop_
_entity.id
_entity.type
_entity.pdbx_description
1 polymer ?
#
loop_
_entity_poly.entity_id
_entity_poly.type
_entity_poly.pdbx_seq_one_letter_code
_entity_poly.pdbx_strand_id
1 'polypeptide(L)'
;MRTQDAFLRHLLGSLDRAVVWTVLAVVLSALVWTAVWDRGLGLPVLDGWSVLGLAMLGRETDRTALTLLVLCVALGITGASLVGGSLFRRWHRRAQLDVARLRGARWEGEQ
;
A
#
# COMPACT_ATOMS: atom_id res chain seq x y z
N MET A 1 -1.16 -20.11 32.59
CA MET A 1 -0.59 -18.96 31.85
C MET A 1 -1.48 -18.67 30.64
N ARG A 2 -2.49 -17.82 30.81
CA ARG A 2 -3.42 -17.39 29.74
C ARG A 2 -3.66 -15.90 29.93
N THR A 3 -2.81 -15.07 29.35
CA THR A 3 -3.13 -13.66 29.10
C THR A 3 -3.13 -13.50 27.59
N GLN A 4 -4.31 -13.70 27.00
CA GLN A 4 -4.59 -13.27 25.63
C GLN A 4 -4.67 -11.74 25.64
N ASP A 5 -3.53 -11.06 25.74
CA ASP A 5 -3.50 -9.61 25.81
C ASP A 5 -4.08 -9.01 24.52
N ALA A 6 -5.19 -8.29 24.68
CA ALA A 6 -5.86 -7.59 23.59
C ALA A 6 -4.92 -6.60 22.89
N PHE A 7 -3.97 -6.03 23.65
CA PHE A 7 -2.92 -5.15 23.14
C PHE A 7 -2.00 -5.85 22.14
N LEU A 8 -1.49 -7.05 22.47
CA LEU A 8 -0.64 -7.83 21.56
C LEU A 8 -1.38 -8.22 20.27
N ARG A 9 -2.66 -8.59 20.38
CA ARG A 9 -3.50 -8.89 19.20
C ARG A 9 -3.74 -7.66 18.32
N HIS A 10 -3.95 -6.49 18.91
CA HIS A 10 -4.08 -5.24 18.16
C HIS A 10 -2.76 -4.82 17.50
N LEU A 11 -1.63 -4.99 18.18
CA LEU A 11 -0.31 -4.68 17.67
C LEU A 11 0.10 -5.60 16.51
N LEU A 12 -0.19 -6.90 16.62
CA LEU A 12 0.01 -7.86 15.52
C LEU A 12 -0.88 -7.52 14.32
N GLY A 13 -2.13 -7.14 14.55
CA GLY A 13 -3.04 -6.75 13.48
C GLY A 13 -2.67 -5.43 12.79
N SER A 14 -2.05 -4.48 13.50
CA SER A 14 -1.54 -3.25 12.91
C SER A 14 -0.25 -3.48 12.12
N LEU A 15 0.65 -4.34 12.62
CA LEU A 15 1.86 -4.76 11.92
C LEU A 15 1.53 -5.49 10.62
N ASP A 16 0.60 -6.46 10.65
CA ASP A 16 0.20 -7.21 9.46
C ASP A 16 -0.37 -6.28 8.38
N ARG A 17 -1.21 -5.31 8.76
CA ARG A 17 -1.68 -4.28 7.83
C ARG A 17 -0.54 -3.43 7.29
N ALA A 18 0.38 -2.98 8.15
CA ALA A 18 1.52 -2.18 7.71
C ALA A 18 2.38 -2.94 6.69
N VAL A 19 2.63 -4.22 6.91
CA VAL A 19 3.34 -5.11 5.97
C VAL A 19 2.59 -5.24 4.65
N VAL A 20 1.27 -5.45 4.68
CA VAL A 20 0.48 -5.51 3.45
C VAL A 20 0.55 -4.19 2.66
N TRP A 21 0.51 -3.04 3.35
CA TRP A 21 0.61 -1.74 2.70
C TRP A 21 1.99 -1.47 2.12
N THR A 22 3.07 -1.85 2.81
CA THR A 22 4.43 -1.70 2.29
C THR A 22 4.65 -2.60 1.09
N VAL A 23 4.19 -3.86 1.13
CA VAL A 23 4.23 -4.78 -0.01
C VAL A 23 3.45 -4.20 -1.20
N LEU A 24 2.26 -3.67 -0.97
CA LEU A 24 1.48 -3.03 -2.05
C LEU A 24 2.21 -1.83 -2.66
N ALA A 25 2.80 -0.97 -1.83
CA ALA A 25 3.56 0.18 -2.29
C ALA A 25 4.79 -0.24 -3.12
N VAL A 26 5.50 -1.28 -2.71
CA VAL A 26 6.64 -1.85 -3.44
C VAL A 26 6.19 -2.41 -4.79
N VAL A 27 5.12 -3.19 -4.82
CA VAL A 27 4.57 -3.76 -6.07
C VAL A 27 4.14 -2.64 -7.03
N LEU A 28 3.42 -1.62 -6.55
CA LEU A 28 3.03 -0.49 -7.38
C LEU A 28 4.24 0.29 -7.91
N SER A 29 5.26 0.51 -7.07
CA SER A 29 6.49 1.18 -7.49
C SER A 29 7.22 0.39 -8.59
N ALA A 30 7.30 -0.93 -8.47
CA ALA A 30 7.89 -1.80 -9.50
C ALA A 30 7.08 -1.81 -10.81
N LEU A 31 5.75 -1.80 -10.73
CA LEU A 31 4.88 -1.70 -11.91
C LEU A 31 5.04 -0.34 -12.62
N VAL A 32 5.13 0.75 -11.86
CA VAL A 32 5.37 2.08 -12.43
C VAL A 32 6.76 2.15 -13.06
N TRP A 33 7.79 1.64 -12.37
CA TRP A 33 9.15 1.58 -12.88
C TRP A 33 9.21 0.85 -14.23
N THR A 34 8.66 -0.37 -14.30
CA THR A 34 8.61 -1.15 -15.54
C THR A 34 7.84 -0.43 -16.65
N ALA A 35 6.70 0.18 -16.34
CA ALA A 35 5.92 0.93 -17.31
C ALA A 35 6.64 2.17 -17.85
N VAL A 36 7.39 2.89 -17.00
CA VAL A 36 8.15 4.08 -17.45
C VAL A 36 9.28 3.68 -18.39
N TRP A 37 9.98 2.59 -18.13
CA TRP A 37 11.06 2.12 -19.01
C TRP A 37 10.51 1.60 -20.35
N ASP A 38 9.49 0.74 -20.31
CA ASP A 38 8.88 0.13 -21.50
C ASP A 38 8.18 1.16 -22.39
N ARG A 39 7.31 1.99 -21.79
CA ARG A 39 6.41 2.89 -22.54
C ARG A 39 6.81 4.34 -22.51
N GLY A 40 7.44 4.81 -21.44
CA GLY A 40 7.83 6.21 -21.29
C GLY A 40 9.13 6.53 -22.04
N LEU A 41 10.14 5.67 -21.85
CA LEU A 41 11.47 5.84 -22.44
C LEU A 41 11.65 5.04 -23.74
N GLY A 42 10.80 4.03 -23.98
CA GLY A 42 10.95 3.12 -25.12
C GLY A 42 12.23 2.30 -25.07
N LEU A 43 12.77 2.10 -23.85
CA LEU A 43 14.02 1.38 -23.60
C LEU A 43 13.71 -0.02 -23.05
N PRO A 44 14.63 -0.98 -23.19
CA PRO A 44 14.42 -2.32 -22.68
C PRO A 44 14.24 -2.29 -21.16
N VAL A 45 13.18 -2.94 -20.67
CA VAL A 45 12.89 -3.03 -19.23
C VAL A 45 14.04 -3.66 -18.45
N LEU A 46 14.79 -4.58 -19.06
CA LEU A 46 15.99 -5.22 -18.51
C LEU A 46 17.07 -4.20 -18.13
N ASP A 47 17.24 -3.14 -18.93
CA ASP A 47 18.20 -2.07 -18.64
C ASP A 47 17.74 -1.23 -17.45
N GLY A 48 16.42 -1.02 -17.30
CA GLY A 48 15.87 -0.38 -16.12
C GLY A 48 16.15 -1.17 -14.83
N TRP A 49 15.99 -2.50 -14.87
CA TRP A 49 16.31 -3.33 -13.70
C TRP A 49 17.81 -3.41 -13.39
N SER A 50 18.67 -3.37 -14.40
CA SER A 50 20.12 -3.35 -14.19
C SER A 50 20.57 -2.04 -13.54
N VAL A 51 20.03 -0.90 -14.00
CA VAL A 51 20.26 0.42 -13.39
C VAL A 51 19.76 0.46 -11.95
N LEU A 52 18.59 -0.12 -11.67
CA LEU A 52 18.07 -0.24 -10.32
C LEU A 52 19.02 -1.04 -9.41
N GLY A 53 19.53 -2.17 -9.89
CA GLY A 53 20.49 -2.99 -9.15
C GLY A 53 21.79 -2.25 -8.87
N LEU A 54 22.30 -1.50 -9.85
CA LEU A 54 23.50 -0.68 -9.69
C LEU A 54 23.30 0.46 -8.67
N ALA A 55 22.13 1.12 -8.68
CA ALA A 55 21.79 2.17 -7.72
C ALA A 55 21.72 1.63 -6.28
N MET A 56 21.15 0.44 -6.08
CA MET A 56 21.08 -0.23 -4.78
C MET A 56 22.46 -0.62 -4.24
N LEU A 57 23.41 -0.92 -5.12
CA LEU A 57 24.80 -1.22 -4.76
C LEU A 57 25.62 0.04 -4.44
N GLY A 58 25.01 1.23 -4.44
CA GLY A 58 25.69 2.49 -4.16
C GLY A 58 26.71 2.89 -5.21
N ARG A 59 26.67 2.30 -6.40
CA ARG A 59 27.48 2.76 -7.53
C ARG A 59 26.93 4.10 -8.02
N GLU A 60 27.81 4.92 -8.59
CA GLU A 60 27.40 6.14 -9.27
C GLU A 60 26.55 5.79 -10.49
N THR A 61 25.25 5.69 -10.26
CA THR A 61 24.24 5.70 -11.30
C THR A 61 23.92 7.14 -11.66
N ASP A 62 23.59 7.34 -12.93
CA ASP A 62 23.23 8.61 -13.49
C ASP A 62 22.15 9.30 -12.63
N ARG A 63 22.29 10.61 -12.35
CA ARG A 63 21.38 11.33 -11.43
C ARG A 63 19.92 11.26 -11.90
N THR A 64 19.73 11.16 -13.21
CA THR A 64 18.44 10.97 -13.88
C THR A 64 17.75 9.65 -13.50
N ALA A 65 18.51 8.57 -13.35
CA ALA A 65 17.95 7.28 -12.93
C ALA A 65 17.47 7.32 -11.47
N LEU A 66 18.22 7.99 -10.59
CA LEU A 66 17.86 8.17 -9.19
C LEU A 66 16.61 9.05 -9.03
N THR A 67 16.49 10.14 -9.78
CA THR A 67 15.28 10.97 -9.73
C THR A 67 14.06 10.21 -10.23
N LEU A 68 14.22 9.42 -11.29
CA LEU A 68 13.15 8.58 -11.85
C LEU A 68 12.72 7.49 -10.86
N LEU A 69 13.67 6.91 -10.12
CA LEU A 69 13.39 5.97 -9.03
C LEU A 69 12.54 6.63 -7.94
N VAL A 70 12.97 7.79 -7.45
CA VAL A 70 12.27 8.53 -6.40
C VAL A 70 10.85 8.87 -6.83
N LEU A 71 10.64 9.28 -8.08
CA LEU A 71 9.32 9.53 -8.63
C LEU A 71 8.45 8.27 -8.66
N CYS A 72 9.00 7.13 -9.09
CA CYS A 72 8.27 5.86 -9.11
C CYS A 72 7.85 5.41 -7.70
N VAL A 73 8.75 5.56 -6.72
CA VAL A 73 8.47 5.25 -5.31
C VAL A 73 7.39 6.19 -4.76
N ALA A 74 7.50 7.50 -5.02
CA ALA A 74 6.48 8.45 -4.61
C ALA A 74 5.11 8.10 -5.20
N LEU A 75 5.06 7.70 -6.47
CA LEU A 75 3.83 7.27 -7.13
C LEU A 75 3.26 5.99 -6.52
N GLY A 76 4.12 5.01 -6.23
CA GLY A 76 3.71 3.76 -5.58
C GLY A 76 3.15 3.98 -4.17
N ILE A 77 3.80 4.84 -3.36
CA ILE A 77 3.31 5.24 -2.03
C ILE A 77 1.97 5.97 -2.13
N THR A 78 1.84 6.91 -3.07
CA THR A 78 0.61 7.68 -3.28
C THR A 78 -0.53 6.76 -3.72
N GLY A 79 -0.27 5.83 -4.64
CA GLY A 79 -1.23 4.83 -5.10
C GLY A 79 -1.68 3.90 -3.97
N ALA A 80 -0.75 3.36 -3.19
CA ALA A 80 -1.07 2.51 -2.04
C ALA A 80 -1.92 3.27 -1.01
N SER A 81 -1.60 4.54 -0.77
CA SER A 81 -2.35 5.42 0.14
C SER A 81 -3.78 5.69 -0.35
N LEU A 82 -3.97 5.90 -1.66
CA LEU A 82 -5.30 6.07 -2.26
C LEU A 82 -6.14 4.79 -2.16
N VAL A 83 -5.55 3.64 -2.47
CA VAL A 83 -6.21 2.33 -2.33
C VAL A 83 -6.60 2.10 -0.87
N GLY A 84 -5.70 2.37 0.08
CA GLY A 84 -5.98 2.27 1.51
C GLY A 84 -7.05 3.21 2.00
N GLY A 85 -7.00 4.48 1.58
CA GLY A 85 -8.06 5.44 1.89
C GLY A 85 -9.41 5.00 1.34
N SER A 86 -9.46 4.42 0.14
CA SER A 86 -10.71 3.93 -0.47
C SER A 86 -11.30 2.74 0.29
N LEU A 87 -10.46 1.78 0.71
CA LEU A 87 -10.86 0.62 1.49
C LEU A 87 -11.30 1.02 2.89
N PHE A 88 -10.60 1.95 3.52
CA PHE A 88 -10.98 2.51 4.82
C PHE A 88 -12.34 3.22 4.75
N ARG A 89 -12.59 4.04 3.71
CA ARG A 89 -13.90 4.67 3.49
C ARG A 89 -15.01 3.63 3.25
N ARG A 90 -14.71 2.53 2.54
CA ARG A 90 -15.68 1.43 2.34
C ARG A 90 -15.97 0.71 3.65
N TRP A 91 -14.95 0.41 4.43
CA TRP A 91 -15.09 -0.25 5.73
C TRP A 91 -15.86 0.62 6.72
N HIS A 92 -15.52 1.91 6.83
CA HIS A 92 -16.23 2.87 7.67
C HIS A 92 -17.72 2.97 7.32
N ARG A 93 -18.05 3.01 6.02
CA ARG A 93 -19.45 2.98 5.56
C ARG A 93 -20.18 1.70 5.97
N ARG A 94 -19.53 0.54 5.89
CA ARG A 94 -20.13 -0.73 6.35
C ARG A 94 -20.33 -0.76 7.86
N ALA A 95 -19.33 -0.33 8.63
CA ALA A 95 -19.44 -0.26 10.09
C ALA A 95 -20.57 0.67 10.55
N GLN A 96 -20.76 1.82 9.88
CA GLN A 96 -21.88 2.71 10.16
C GLN A 96 -23.24 2.06 9.84
N LEU A 97 -23.34 1.31 8.74
CA LEU A 97 -24.56 0.58 8.37
C LEU A 97 -24.89 -0.55 9.35
N ASP A 98 -23.89 -1.28 9.85
CA ASP A 98 -24.09 -2.35 10.83
C ASP A 98 -24.56 -1.79 12.18
N VAL A 99 -24.01 -0.66 12.64
CA VAL A 99 -24.48 0.04 13.84
C VAL A 99 -25.91 0.55 13.65
N ALA A 100 -26.26 1.06 12.46
CA ALA A 100 -27.61 1.50 12.15
C ALA A 100 -28.61 0.33 12.15
N ARG A 101 -28.24 -0.83 11.60
CA ARG A 101 -29.06 -2.07 11.65
C ARG A 101 -29.29 -2.57 13.07
N LEU A 102 -28.26 -2.57 13.91
CA LEU A 102 -28.38 -2.96 15.32
C LEU A 102 -29.30 -2.02 16.11
N ARG A 103 -29.31 -0.72 15.78
CA ARG A 103 -30.24 0.25 16.39
C ARG A 103 -31.67 0.10 15.86
N GLY A 104 -31.85 -0.18 14.56
CA GLY A 104 -33.17 -0.45 13.97
C GLY A 104 -33.82 -1.73 14.51
N ALA A 105 -33.05 -2.82 14.62
CA ALA A 105 -33.53 -4.08 15.19
C ALA A 105 -33.92 -3.95 16.68
N ARG A 106 -33.30 -3.02 17.43
CA ARG A 106 -33.67 -2.73 18.81
C ARG A 106 -35.01 -2.00 18.94
N TRP A 107 -35.37 -1.20 17.93
CA TRP A 107 -36.66 -0.52 17.87
C TRP A 107 -37.83 -1.46 17.53
N GLU A 108 -37.59 -2.49 16.72
CA GLU A 108 -38.61 -3.50 16.36
C GLU A 108 -38.85 -4.52 17.47
N GLY A 109 -37.92 -4.68 18.43
CA GLY A 109 -38.08 -5.58 19.57
C GLY A 109 -38.79 -4.97 20.79
N GLU A 110 -39.09 -3.67 20.78
CA GLU A 110 -39.79 -2.95 21.86
C GLU A 110 -41.27 -2.65 21.55
N GLN A 111 -41.81 -3.16 20.43
CA GLN A 111 -43.26 -3.17 20.12
C GLN A 111 -43.85 -4.56 20.30
#